data_AF-A0A832PCS4-F1
#
_entry.id   AF-A0A832PCS4-F1
#
_cell.length_a   1.000
_cell.length_b   1.000
_cell.length_c   1.000
_cell.angle_alpha   90.00
_cell.angle_beta   90.00
_cell.angle_gamma   90.00
#
_symmetry.space_group_name_H-M   'P 1'
#
loop_
_entity.id
_entity.type
_entity.pdbx_description
1 polymer ?
#
loop_
_entity_poly.entity_id
_entity_poly.type
_entity_poly.pdbx_seq_one_letter_code
_entity_poly.pdbx_strand_id
1 'polypeptide(L)'
;MEAKIETFTQFFNRDILSRYFNPVWIKGMMENGYDGARYMDSFIENLWMWQVTNPSLVKESTWNQVTNIYINEVELINDLYVYSLN
;
A
#
# COMPACT_ATOMS: atom_id res chain seq x y z
N MET A 1 14.73 -20.52 -5.83
CA MET A 1 14.49 -19.75 -4.58
C MET A 1 14.91 -20.63 -3.42
N GLU A 2 15.77 -20.12 -2.55
CA GLU A 2 16.11 -20.80 -1.29
C GLU A 2 15.03 -20.51 -0.25
N ALA A 3 14.72 -21.49 0.60
CA ALA A 3 13.78 -21.30 1.69
C ALA A 3 14.40 -20.38 2.75
N LYS A 4 13.65 -19.35 3.18
CA LYS A 4 14.08 -18.40 4.21
C LYS A 4 13.09 -18.43 5.37
N ILE A 5 13.61 -18.57 6.59
CA ILE A 5 12.86 -18.37 7.83
C ILE A 5 13.09 -16.94 8.31
N GLU A 6 12.02 -16.25 8.70
CA GLU A 6 12.10 -14.90 9.25
C GLU A 6 10.97 -14.65 10.25
N THR A 7 11.10 -13.60 11.05
CA THR A 7 10.02 -13.20 11.96
C THR A 7 8.88 -12.57 11.19
N PHE A 8 7.67 -12.62 11.77
CA PHE A 8 6.50 -12.02 11.13
C PHE A 8 6.68 -10.51 10.90
N THR A 9 7.29 -9.78 11.84
CA THR A 9 7.59 -8.35 11.67
C THR A 9 8.53 -8.09 10.50
N GLN A 10 9.54 -8.93 10.27
CA GLN A 10 10.44 -8.80 9.13
C GLN A 10 9.70 -9.04 7.81
N PHE A 11 8.88 -10.10 7.75
CA PHE A 11 8.04 -10.38 6.60
C PHE A 11 7.09 -9.21 6.30
N PHE A 12 6.35 -8.75 7.31
CA PHE A 12 5.35 -7.69 7.19
C PHE A 12 5.98 -6.38 6.68
N ASN A 13 7.10 -5.95 7.28
CA ASN A 13 7.79 -4.74 6.85
C ASN A 13 8.28 -4.85 5.41
N ARG A 14 8.82 -6.01 5.01
CA ARG A 14 9.23 -6.21 3.62
C ARG A 14 8.03 -6.15 2.68
N ASP A 15 6.91 -6.76 3.06
CA ASP A 15 5.71 -6.83 2.23
C ASP A 15 5.15 -5.43 1.95
N ILE A 16 4.93 -4.63 3.01
CA ILE A 16 4.42 -3.27 2.86
C ILE A 16 5.37 -2.38 2.08
N LEU A 17 6.69 -2.48 2.29
CA LEU A 17 7.66 -1.63 1.60
C LEU A 17 7.86 -2.01 0.13
N SER A 18 7.79 -3.30 -0.20
CA SER A 18 8.05 -3.77 -1.57
C SER A 18 6.85 -3.64 -2.50
N ARG A 19 5.63 -3.61 -1.95
CA ARG A 19 4.38 -3.53 -2.72
C ARG A 19 3.59 -2.28 -2.36
N TYR A 20 3.02 -2.24 -1.17
CA TYR A 20 1.98 -1.27 -0.84
C TYR A 20 2.48 0.16 -0.63
N PHE A 21 3.76 0.37 -0.31
CA PHE A 21 4.40 1.69 -0.25
C PHE A 21 5.35 1.92 -1.43
N ASN A 22 5.36 1.02 -2.42
CA ASN A 22 6.23 1.14 -3.58
C ASN A 22 5.50 1.92 -4.68
N PRO A 23 5.96 3.14 -5.05
CA PRO A 23 5.29 3.96 -6.05
C PRO A 23 5.22 3.30 -7.43
N VAL A 24 6.17 2.43 -7.77
CA VAL A 24 6.14 1.68 -9.04
C VAL A 24 4.98 0.69 -9.07
N TRP A 25 4.74 0.00 -7.95
CA TRP A 25 3.62 -0.94 -7.85
C TRP A 25 2.28 -0.19 -7.85
N ILE A 26 2.17 0.90 -7.08
CA ILE A 26 0.96 1.73 -7.00
C ILE A 26 0.59 2.27 -8.39
N LYS A 27 1.55 2.85 -9.11
CA LYS A 27 1.32 3.34 -10.47
C LYS A 27 0.85 2.22 -11.41
N GLY A 28 1.48 1.05 -11.34
CA GLY A 28 1.05 -0.11 -12.12
C GLY A 28 -0.38 -0.57 -11.79
N MET A 29 -0.79 -0.50 -10.52
CA MET A 29 -2.18 -0.79 -10.14
C MET A 29 -3.13 0.27 -10.69
N MET A 30 -2.81 1.56 -10.57
CA MET A 30 -3.63 2.65 -11.10
C MET A 30 -3.85 2.52 -12.63
N GLU A 31 -2.83 2.10 -13.38
CA GLU A 31 -2.92 1.85 -14.82
C GLU A 31 -3.87 0.69 -15.19
N ASN A 32 -4.15 -0.23 -14.26
CA ASN A 32 -5.07 -1.36 -14.45
C ASN A 32 -6.52 -1.06 -14.02
N GLY A 33 -6.84 0.20 -13.70
CA GLY A 33 -8.22 0.64 -13.43
C GLY A 33 -8.86 -0.11 -12.26
N TYR A 34 -10.08 -0.64 -12.47
CA TYR A 34 -10.89 -1.25 -11.41
C TYR A 34 -10.19 -2.40 -10.69
N ASP A 35 -9.54 -3.31 -11.43
CA ASP A 35 -8.88 -4.47 -10.81
C ASP A 35 -7.70 -4.04 -9.95
N GLY A 36 -6.92 -3.06 -10.40
CA GLY A 36 -5.84 -2.48 -9.60
C GLY A 36 -6.37 -1.79 -8.35
N ALA A 37 -7.45 -1.00 -8.46
CA ALA A 37 -8.11 -0.39 -7.31
C ALA A 37 -8.61 -1.44 -6.31
N ARG A 38 -9.21 -2.54 -6.79
CA ARG A 38 -9.67 -3.65 -5.93
C ARG A 38 -8.53 -4.31 -5.15
N TYR A 39 -7.35 -4.45 -5.76
CA TYR A 39 -6.17 -4.99 -5.07
C TYR A 39 -5.63 -4.02 -4.01
N MET A 40 -5.62 -2.71 -4.29
CA MET A 40 -5.23 -1.69 -3.31
C MET A 40 -6.20 -1.64 -2.12
N ASP A 41 -7.51 -1.72 -2.37
CA ASP A 41 -8.55 -1.76 -1.33
C ASP A 41 -8.38 -2.97 -0.40
N SER A 42 -8.12 -4.15 -0.98
CA SER A 42 -7.85 -5.37 -0.22
C SER A 42 -6.66 -5.24 0.75
N PHE A 43 -5.66 -4.41 0.42
CA PHE A 43 -4.54 -4.15 1.32
C PHE A 43 -4.96 -3.37 2.56
N ILE A 44 -5.82 -2.35 2.41
CA ILE A 44 -6.30 -1.54 3.53
C ILE A 44 -7.04 -2.42 4.54
N GLU A 45 -7.91 -3.30 4.06
CA GLU A 45 -8.63 -4.28 4.88
C GLU A 45 -7.68 -5.25 5.60
N ASN A 46 -6.69 -5.77 4.87
CA ASN A 46 -5.67 -6.65 5.47
C ASN A 46 -4.86 -5.93 6.56
N LEU A 47 -4.49 -4.66 6.35
CA LEU A 47 -3.75 -3.88 7.32
C LEU A 47 -4.58 -3.66 8.60
N TRP A 48 -5.86 -3.37 8.47
CA TRP A 48 -6.78 -3.27 9.60
C TRP A 48 -6.88 -4.59 10.38
N MET A 49 -7.04 -5.73 9.68
CA MET A 49 -7.06 -7.04 10.35
C MET A 49 -5.76 -7.32 11.13
N TRP A 50 -4.61 -6.92 10.60
CA TRP A 50 -3.34 -7.04 11.31
C TRP A 50 -3.25 -6.16 12.55
N GLN A 51 -3.81 -4.96 12.53
CA GLN A 51 -3.91 -4.13 13.73
C GLN A 51 -4.78 -4.79 14.80
N VAL A 52 -5.92 -5.37 14.41
CA VAL A 52 -6.85 -6.03 15.34
C VAL A 52 -6.21 -7.27 15.98
N THR A 53 -5.55 -8.09 15.17
CA THR A 53 -4.98 -9.38 15.63
C THR A 53 -3.58 -9.25 16.23
N ASN A 54 -2.83 -8.20 15.86
CA ASN A 54 -1.50 -7.91 16.39
C ASN A 54 -1.27 -6.38 16.54
N PRO A 55 -1.78 -5.76 17.61
CA PRO A 55 -1.73 -4.31 17.82
C PRO A 55 -0.31 -3.73 17.91
N SER A 56 0.69 -4.57 18.21
CA SER A 56 2.09 -4.14 18.30
C SER A 56 2.75 -3.93 16.93
N LEU A 57 2.17 -4.54 15.88
CA LEU A 57 2.71 -4.57 14.53
C LEU A 57 2.35 -3.32 13.73
N VAL A 58 1.07 -2.93 13.78
CA VAL A 58 0.54 -1.78 13.05
C VAL A 58 0.42 -0.59 13.99
N LYS A 59 1.31 0.39 13.82
CA LYS A 59 1.35 1.61 14.62
C LYS A 59 0.60 2.73 13.92
N GLU A 60 0.28 3.79 14.65
CA GLU A 60 -0.30 5.01 14.09
C GLU A 60 0.53 5.57 12.92
N SER A 61 1.86 5.52 13.02
CA SER A 61 2.75 5.94 11.94
C SER A 61 2.55 5.17 10.63
N THR A 62 2.13 3.90 10.71
CA THR A 62 1.83 3.09 9.52
C THR A 62 0.58 3.62 8.82
N TRP A 63 -0.46 3.97 9.58
CA TRP A 63 -1.67 4.59 9.04
C TRP A 63 -1.41 5.99 8.48
N ASN A 64 -0.57 6.79 9.15
CA ASN A 64 -0.17 8.10 8.63
C ASN A 64 0.51 7.97 7.26
N GLN A 65 1.35 6.95 7.07
CA GLN A 65 2.00 6.67 5.80
C GLN A 65 1.01 6.18 4.73
N VAL A 66 0.06 5.33 5.10
CA VAL A 66 -1.03 4.90 4.20
C VAL A 66 -1.84 6.11 3.72
N THR A 67 -2.27 6.98 4.63
CA THR A 67 -3.00 8.22 4.30
C THR A 67 -2.20 9.09 3.36
N ASN A 68 -0.91 9.32 3.65
CA ASN A 68 -0.07 10.13 2.78
C ASN A 68 0.01 9.58 1.35
N ILE A 69 0.18 8.27 1.20
CA ILE A 69 0.35 7.64 -0.11
C ILE A 69 -0.99 7.51 -0.86
N TYR A 70 -1.98 6.89 -0.23
CA TYR A 70 -3.21 6.46 -0.92
C TYR A 70 -4.30 7.53 -0.99
N ILE A 71 -4.20 8.58 -0.17
CA ILE A 71 -5.09 9.73 -0.24
C ILE A 71 -4.35 10.87 -0.91
N ASN A 72 -3.30 11.40 -0.27
CA ASN A 72 -2.69 12.64 -0.74
C ASN A 72 -1.89 12.47 -2.05
N GLU A 73 -1.00 11.46 -2.16
CA GLU A 73 -0.17 11.28 -3.36
C GLU A 73 -0.98 10.75 -4.55
N VAL A 74 -1.89 9.80 -4.33
CA VAL A 74 -2.77 9.29 -5.40
C VAL A 74 -3.69 10.39 -5.94
N GLU A 75 -4.23 11.25 -5.08
CA GLU A 75 -5.01 12.43 -5.49
C GLU A 75 -4.15 13.37 -6.35
N LEU A 76 -2.95 13.71 -5.88
CA LEU A 76 -2.01 14.54 -6.64
C LEU A 76 -1.68 13.93 -8.01
N ILE A 77 -1.47 12.62 -8.08
CA ILE A 77 -1.18 11.91 -9.33
C ILE A 77 -2.38 12.03 -10.29
N ASN A 78 -3.59 11.80 -9.81
CA ASN A 78 -4.80 11.91 -10.64
C ASN A 78 -4.98 13.33 -11.18
N ASP A 79 -4.77 14.35 -10.35
CA ASP A 79 -4.83 15.75 -10.78
C ASP A 79 -3.81 16.03 -11.90
N LEU A 80 -2.56 15.60 -11.74
CA LEU A 80 -1.52 15.75 -12.76
C LEU A 80 -1.88 15.05 -14.07
N TYR A 81 -2.48 13.86 -14.01
CA TYR A 81 -2.96 13.16 -15.20
C TYR A 81 -4.09 13.95 -15.90
N VAL A 82 -5.07 14.46 -15.16
CA VAL A 82 -6.13 15.30 -15.71
C VAL A 82 -5.57 16.57 -16.37
N TYR A 83 -4.59 17.23 -15.75
CA TYR A 83 -3.92 18.38 -16.35
C TYR A 83 -3.14 18.04 -17.62
N SER A 84 -2.50 16.86 -17.69
CA SER A 84 -1.73 16.44 -18.88
C SER A 84 -2.57 16.12 -20.11
N LEU A 85 -3.88 15.93 -19.93
CA LEU A 85 -4.85 15.60 -21.00
C LEU A 85 -5.59 16.84 -21.53
N ASN A 86 -5.32 18.04 -21.00
CA ASN A 86 -5.84 19.33 -21.44
C ASN A 86 -4.74 20.17 -22.11
#